data_AF-A0A7Y3MB28-F1
#
_entry.id   AF-A0A7Y3MB28-F1
#
_cell.length_a   1.000
_cell.length_b   1.000
_cell.length_c   1.000
_cell.angle_alpha   90.00
_cell.angle_beta   90.00
_cell.angle_gamma   90.00
#
_symmetry.space_group_name_H-M   'P 1'
#
loop_
_entity.id
_entity.type
_entity.pdbx_description
1 polymer ?
#
loop_
_entity_poly.entity_id
_entity_poly.type
_entity_poly.pdbx_seq_one_letter_code
_entity_poly.pdbx_strand_id
1 'polypeptide(L)'
;SYRIPCETVAPGTKVDNEDMCIIENMPVKSLITYPQSGATIKLSQKLPIAGHAWTSANEIVSVEYSIDFGMHWQKCLLNKATNRYAWQSFNAEINFQKSGYYEVWARATDSLGNTQPIILPGWNPKGYLNNACHRIAVKVVDGE
;
A
#
# COMPACT_ATOMS: atom_id res chain seq x y z
N SER A 1 -17.64 -9.80 15.70
CA SER A 1 -16.69 -10.81 15.19
C SER A 1 -16.00 -10.29 13.93
N TYR A 2 -14.67 -10.45 13.85
CA TYR A 2 -13.84 -10.09 12.69
C TYR A 2 -14.07 -11.12 11.57
N ARG A 3 -14.99 -10.83 10.66
CA ARG A 3 -15.42 -11.73 9.58
C ARG A 3 -15.68 -10.98 8.29
N ILE A 4 -15.46 -11.64 7.16
CA ILE A 4 -15.83 -11.18 5.81
C ILE A 4 -16.79 -12.19 5.17
N PRO A 5 -17.57 -11.82 4.13
CA PRO A 5 -18.29 -12.80 3.32
C PRO A 5 -17.32 -13.86 2.79
N CYS A 6 -17.73 -15.14 2.83
CA CYS A 6 -16.91 -16.23 2.30
C CYS A 6 -16.75 -16.12 0.78
N GLU A 7 -17.76 -15.58 0.09
CA GLU A 7 -17.77 -15.32 -1.36
C GLU A 7 -17.90 -13.83 -1.65
N THR A 8 -17.48 -13.40 -2.84
CA THR A 8 -17.64 -12.00 -3.27
C THR A 8 -19.11 -11.65 -3.43
N VAL A 9 -19.54 -10.52 -2.87
CA VAL A 9 -20.93 -10.04 -2.92
C VAL A 9 -21.03 -8.62 -3.45
N ALA A 10 -22.19 -8.25 -3.98
CA ALA A 10 -22.44 -6.90 -4.47
C ALA A 10 -22.54 -5.88 -3.31
N PRO A 11 -22.13 -4.61 -3.51
CA PRO A 11 -22.33 -3.56 -2.51
C PRO A 11 -23.78 -3.43 -2.04
N GLY A 12 -23.97 -3.31 -0.72
CA GLY A 12 -25.29 -3.24 -0.09
C GLY A 12 -25.95 -4.59 0.17
N THR A 13 -25.36 -5.70 -0.26
CA THR A 13 -25.85 -7.05 0.04
C THR A 13 -25.85 -7.30 1.55
N LYS A 14 -26.95 -7.83 2.07
CA LYS A 14 -27.01 -8.39 3.43
C LYS A 14 -26.51 -9.82 3.35
N VAL A 15 -25.51 -10.14 4.17
CA VAL A 15 -24.89 -11.47 4.21
C VAL A 15 -25.23 -12.10 5.55
N ASP A 16 -25.74 -13.32 5.51
CA ASP A 16 -26.13 -14.05 6.72
C ASP A 16 -24.89 -14.50 7.51
N ASN A 17 -25.05 -14.69 8.82
CA ASN A 17 -23.91 -14.96 9.70
C ASN A 17 -23.18 -16.27 9.40
N GLU A 18 -23.87 -17.23 8.78
CA GLU A 18 -23.33 -18.53 8.35
C GLU A 18 -22.46 -18.41 7.08
N ASP A 19 -22.74 -17.42 6.22
CA ASP A 19 -21.97 -17.12 5.01
C ASP A 19 -20.78 -16.18 5.28
N MET A 20 -20.46 -15.94 6.55
CA MET A 20 -19.39 -15.07 6.99
C MET A 20 -18.21 -15.88 7.55
N CYS A 21 -17.07 -15.78 6.88
CA CYS A 21 -15.82 -16.44 7.22
C CYS A 21 -14.98 -15.61 8.21
N ILE A 22 -14.36 -16.28 9.19
CA ILE A 22 -13.47 -15.64 10.17
C ILE A 22 -12.17 -15.20 9.50
N ILE A 23 -11.70 -14.01 9.84
CA ILE A 23 -10.40 -13.51 9.39
C ILE A 23 -9.32 -14.16 10.27
N GLU A 24 -8.52 -15.04 9.68
CA GLU A 24 -7.40 -15.70 10.35
C GLU A 24 -6.05 -15.08 9.99
N ASN A 25 -5.91 -14.63 8.74
CA ASN A 25 -4.66 -14.11 8.18
C ASN A 25 -4.87 -12.71 7.60
N MET A 26 -3.86 -11.85 7.79
CA MET A 26 -3.79 -10.53 7.17
C MET A 26 -3.13 -10.64 5.79
N PRO A 27 -3.74 -10.07 4.75
CA PRO A 27 -3.13 -10.03 3.43
C PRO A 27 -1.88 -9.13 3.45
N VAL A 28 -1.04 -9.28 2.44
CA VAL A 28 0.08 -8.36 2.19
C VAL A 28 -0.41 -6.91 2.14
N LYS A 29 0.30 -6.02 2.83
CA LYS A 29 -0.01 -4.58 2.86
C LYS A 29 1.26 -3.76 3.00
N SER A 30 1.23 -2.54 2.45
CA SER A 30 2.16 -1.47 2.75
C SER A 30 1.42 -0.15 2.95
N LEU A 31 2.02 0.73 3.74
CA LEU A 31 1.59 2.11 3.99
C LEU A 31 2.80 3.04 3.97
N ILE A 32 2.76 4.06 3.11
CA ILE A 32 3.59 5.26 3.24
C ILE A 32 3.15 6.02 4.49
N THR A 33 4.06 6.21 5.44
CA THR A 33 3.84 6.97 6.69
C THR A 33 4.54 8.32 6.68
N TYR A 34 5.45 8.55 5.73
CA TYR A 34 6.08 9.83 5.49
C TYR A 34 6.37 10.02 3.99
N PRO A 35 6.14 11.21 3.42
CA PRO A 35 5.51 12.37 4.05
C PRO A 35 4.01 12.16 4.25
N GLN A 36 3.35 13.12 4.91
CA GLN A 36 1.89 13.20 4.90
C GLN A 36 1.39 13.51 3.49
N SER A 37 0.24 12.94 3.11
CA SER A 37 -0.45 13.31 1.87
C SER A 37 -0.75 14.80 1.79
N GLY A 38 -0.55 15.39 0.62
CA GLY A 38 -0.61 16.83 0.38
C GLY A 38 0.75 17.54 0.50
N ALA A 39 1.86 16.80 0.59
CA ALA A 39 3.19 17.37 0.64
C ALA A 39 3.49 18.23 -0.60
N THR A 40 4.17 19.36 -0.39
CA THR A 40 4.67 20.21 -1.48
C THR A 40 6.19 20.22 -1.47
N ILE A 41 6.83 19.97 -2.62
CA ILE A 41 8.29 19.96 -2.76
C ILE A 41 8.71 20.82 -3.96
N LYS A 42 9.94 21.34 -3.95
CA LYS A 42 10.53 21.98 -5.13
C LYS A 42 11.04 20.93 -6.12
N LEU A 43 10.99 21.22 -7.42
CA LEU A 43 11.48 20.33 -8.48
C LEU A 43 12.97 19.96 -8.31
N SER A 44 13.77 20.84 -7.71
CA SER A 44 15.18 20.61 -7.40
C SER A 44 15.43 19.69 -6.20
N GLN A 45 14.39 19.34 -5.44
CA GLN A 45 14.49 18.49 -4.26
C GLN A 45 14.11 17.05 -4.59
N LYS A 46 14.69 16.12 -3.84
CA LYS A 46 14.19 14.75 -3.79
C LYS A 46 13.12 14.64 -2.73
N LEU A 47 12.05 13.90 -3.02
CA LEU A 47 11.07 13.56 -2.00
C LEU A 47 11.50 12.28 -1.27
N PRO A 48 11.89 12.36 0.01
CA PRO A 48 12.03 11.17 0.85
C PRO A 48 10.67 10.57 1.14
N ILE A 49 10.51 9.26 0.89
CA ILE A 49 9.36 8.48 1.37
C ILE A 49 9.82 7.41 2.35
N ALA A 50 9.00 7.16 3.36
CA ALA A 50 9.19 6.06 4.30
C ALA A 50 7.85 5.44 4.69
N GLY A 51 7.89 4.17 5.07
CA GLY A 51 6.69 3.44 5.41
C GLY A 51 6.96 2.07 6.01
N HIS A 52 5.87 1.32 6.18
CA HIS A 52 5.88 -0.02 6.72
C HIS A 52 5.10 -0.97 5.81
N ALA A 53 5.55 -2.23 5.75
CA ALA A 53 4.87 -3.31 5.05
C ALA A 53 4.79 -4.56 5.94
N TRP A 54 3.75 -5.38 5.75
CA TRP A 54 3.52 -6.59 6.52
C TRP A 54 2.70 -7.62 5.73
N THR A 55 2.77 -8.87 6.16
CA THR A 55 2.05 -10.03 5.61
C THR A 55 1.86 -11.08 6.70
N SER A 56 0.87 -11.96 6.55
CA SER A 56 0.80 -13.21 7.33
C SER A 56 1.67 -14.34 6.76
N ALA A 57 2.28 -14.14 5.58
CA ALA A 57 3.33 -15.02 5.07
C ALA A 57 4.64 -14.87 5.90
N ASN A 58 5.76 -15.40 5.41
CA ASN A 58 7.02 -15.37 6.16
C ASN A 58 7.65 -13.97 6.24
N GLU A 59 7.68 -13.25 5.11
CA GLU A 59 8.25 -11.90 5.02
C GLU A 59 7.76 -11.15 3.77
N ILE A 60 7.97 -9.83 3.76
CA ILE A 60 7.91 -8.99 2.57
C ILE A 60 9.24 -9.10 1.83
N VAL A 61 9.19 -9.47 0.55
CA VAL A 61 10.40 -9.62 -0.28
C VAL A 61 10.69 -8.40 -1.14
N SER A 62 9.67 -7.57 -1.41
CA SER A 62 9.85 -6.30 -2.11
C SER A 62 8.76 -5.29 -1.75
N VAL A 63 9.18 -4.03 -1.66
CA VAL A 63 8.26 -2.88 -1.72
C VAL A 63 8.68 -2.01 -2.88
N GLU A 64 7.70 -1.59 -3.67
CA GLU A 64 7.88 -0.74 -4.83
C GLU A 64 7.03 0.52 -4.68
N TYR A 65 7.47 1.62 -5.30
CA TYR A 65 6.70 2.83 -5.44
C TYR A 65 6.44 3.18 -6.90
N SER A 66 5.38 3.94 -7.15
CA SER A 66 5.03 4.49 -8.45
C SER A 66 4.67 5.97 -8.29
N ILE A 67 5.01 6.77 -9.30
CA ILE A 67 4.64 8.21 -9.39
C ILE A 67 3.71 8.51 -10.58
N ASP A 68 3.23 7.48 -11.26
CA ASP A 68 2.44 7.55 -12.48
C ASP A 68 1.22 6.65 -12.40
N PHE A 69 0.55 6.66 -11.24
CA PHE A 69 -0.70 5.95 -10.98
C PHE A 69 -0.60 4.43 -11.18
N GLY A 70 0.57 3.86 -10.87
CA GLY A 70 0.83 2.43 -10.92
C GLY A 70 1.18 1.90 -12.30
N MET A 71 1.47 2.76 -13.28
CA MET A 71 1.92 2.34 -14.61
C MET A 71 3.33 1.76 -14.57
N HIS A 72 4.26 2.41 -13.86
CA HIS A 72 5.62 1.94 -13.67
C HIS A 72 6.00 1.91 -12.19
N TRP A 73 6.86 0.95 -11.82
CA TRP A 73 7.23 0.65 -10.44
C TRP A 73 8.74 0.68 -10.25
N GLN A 74 9.19 1.29 -9.16
CA GLN A 74 10.59 1.41 -8.77
C GLN A 74 10.76 0.83 -7.36
N LYS A 75 11.85 0.09 -7.13
CA LYS A 75 12.08 -0.57 -5.84
C LYS A 75 12.42 0.43 -4.74
N CYS A 76 11.83 0.24 -3.57
CA CYS A 76 12.26 0.86 -2.32
C CYS A 76 13.45 0.08 -1.72
N LEU A 77 14.21 0.74 -0.85
CA LEU A 77 15.07 0.05 0.11
C LEU A 77 14.18 -0.56 1.19
N LEU A 78 14.30 -1.87 1.39
CA LEU A 78 13.51 -2.64 2.35
C LEU A 78 14.43 -3.23 3.42
N ASN A 79 14.11 -2.95 4.68
CA ASN A 79 14.83 -3.52 5.81
C ASN A 79 14.30 -4.93 6.12
N LYS A 80 15.18 -5.78 6.65
CA LYS A 80 14.79 -7.10 7.17
C LYS A 80 13.87 -6.95 8.37
N ALA A 81 12.92 -7.88 8.52
CA ALA A 81 12.08 -7.94 9.69
C ALA A 81 12.90 -8.32 10.92
N THR A 82 12.60 -7.73 12.08
CA THR A 82 13.23 -8.13 13.35
C THR A 82 12.85 -9.56 13.76
N ASN A 83 11.66 -10.00 13.37
CA ASN A 83 11.19 -11.38 13.44
C ASN A 83 10.04 -11.59 12.44
N ARG A 84 9.62 -12.84 12.21
CA ARG A 84 8.57 -13.21 11.23
C ARG A 84 7.21 -12.51 11.39
N TYR A 85 6.90 -11.96 12.57
CA TYR A 85 5.63 -11.29 12.84
C TYR A 85 5.75 -9.76 12.91
N ALA A 86 6.96 -9.22 12.77
CA ALA A 86 7.19 -7.80 12.74
C ALA A 86 6.94 -7.24 11.34
N TRP A 87 6.41 -6.02 11.27
CA TRP A 87 6.45 -5.25 10.03
C TRP A 87 7.89 -5.02 9.55
N GLN A 88 8.04 -4.73 8.26
CA GLN A 88 9.30 -4.28 7.67
C GLN A 88 9.20 -2.81 7.31
N SER A 89 10.21 -2.03 7.66
CA SER A 89 10.30 -0.64 7.24
C SER A 89 10.92 -0.55 5.84
N PHE A 90 10.42 0.39 5.06
CA PHE A 90 10.97 0.71 3.75
C PHE A 90 11.16 2.22 3.60
N ASN A 91 12.06 2.61 2.69
CA ASN A 91 12.25 4.00 2.30
C ASN A 91 12.76 4.13 0.85
N ALA A 92 12.61 5.31 0.26
CA ALA A 92 13.18 5.69 -1.02
C ALA A 92 13.33 7.21 -1.15
N GLU A 93 14.17 7.67 -2.09
CA GLU A 93 14.22 9.07 -2.51
C GLU A 93 13.73 9.20 -3.95
N ILE A 94 12.70 10.02 -4.15
CA ILE A 94 12.03 10.17 -5.45
C ILE A 94 12.48 11.47 -6.12
N ASN A 95 12.85 11.39 -7.39
CA ASN A 95 13.10 12.56 -8.24
C ASN A 95 11.92 12.77 -9.17
N PHE A 96 11.46 14.02 -9.31
CA PHE A 96 10.41 14.38 -10.26
C PHE A 96 11.02 15.08 -11.46
N GLN A 97 10.48 14.82 -12.65
CA GLN A 97 10.99 15.38 -13.91
C GLN A 97 10.35 16.73 -14.26
N LYS A 98 9.15 17.00 -13.73
CA LYS A 98 8.39 18.22 -14.01
C LYS A 98 7.66 18.66 -12.74
N SER A 99 7.35 19.95 -12.66
CA SER A 99 6.38 20.48 -11.70
C SER A 99 4.97 19.99 -12.06
N GLY A 100 4.09 19.89 -11.06
CA GLY A 100 2.74 19.39 -11.22
C GLY A 100 2.21 18.59 -10.03
N TYR A 101 1.03 18.03 -10.22
CA TYR A 101 0.42 17.11 -9.27
C TYR A 101 0.87 15.67 -9.57
N TYR A 102 1.24 14.95 -8.50
CA TYR A 102 1.61 13.55 -8.54
C TYR A 102 0.88 12.80 -7.43
N GLU A 103 0.75 11.50 -7.63
CA GLU A 103 0.46 10.57 -6.54
C GLU A 103 1.64 9.62 -6.38
N VAL A 104 2.08 9.42 -5.15
CA VAL A 104 3.08 8.39 -4.83
C VAL A 104 2.37 7.19 -4.26
N TRP A 105 2.45 6.07 -4.95
CA TRP A 105 1.82 4.80 -4.60
C TRP A 105 2.86 3.87 -3.99
N ALA A 106 2.46 2.99 -3.06
CA ALA A 106 3.28 1.92 -2.53
C ALA A 106 2.60 0.55 -2.67
N ARG A 107 3.37 -0.44 -3.10
CA ARG A 107 2.96 -1.83 -3.32
C ARG A 107 3.98 -2.79 -2.73
N ALA A 108 3.52 -3.72 -1.91
CA ALA A 108 4.35 -4.79 -1.36
C ALA A 108 4.04 -6.13 -2.03
N THR A 109 5.07 -6.98 -2.10
CA THR A 109 4.99 -8.39 -2.50
C THR A 109 5.62 -9.25 -1.40
N ASP A 110 4.93 -10.32 -1.01
CA ASP A 110 5.38 -11.25 0.02
C ASP A 110 6.14 -12.46 -0.53
N SER A 111 6.72 -13.25 0.38
CA SER A 111 7.50 -14.45 0.07
C SER A 111 6.73 -15.57 -0.64
N LEU A 112 5.40 -15.50 -0.71
CA LEU A 112 4.56 -16.44 -1.46
C LEU A 112 4.18 -15.89 -2.85
N GLY A 113 4.67 -14.70 -3.21
CA GLY A 113 4.37 -14.03 -4.47
C GLY A 113 3.07 -13.23 -4.44
N ASN A 114 2.37 -13.14 -3.30
CA ASN A 114 1.17 -12.31 -3.22
C ASN A 114 1.57 -10.84 -3.28
N THR A 115 0.89 -10.08 -4.14
CA THR A 115 1.16 -8.65 -4.34
C THR A 115 -0.12 -7.86 -4.07
N GLN A 116 0.01 -6.69 -3.43
CA GLN A 116 -1.14 -5.81 -3.22
C GLN A 116 -1.81 -5.43 -4.55
N PRO A 117 -3.14 -5.45 -4.62
CA PRO A 117 -3.85 -4.93 -5.77
C PRO A 117 -3.79 -3.40 -5.80
N ILE A 118 -3.85 -2.80 -6.99
CA ILE A 118 -3.85 -1.34 -7.17
C ILE A 118 -5.12 -0.74 -6.56
N ILE A 119 -6.27 -1.34 -6.87
CA ILE A 119 -7.58 -0.99 -6.31
C ILE A 119 -8.06 -2.07 -5.36
N LEU A 120 -9.07 -1.77 -4.54
CA LEU A 120 -9.68 -2.77 -3.68
C LEU A 120 -10.29 -3.90 -4.55
N PRO A 121 -9.91 -5.18 -4.35
CA PRO A 121 -10.32 -6.27 -5.25
C PRO A 121 -11.78 -6.68 -5.04
N GLY A 122 -12.37 -6.33 -3.89
CA GLY A 122 -13.75 -6.65 -3.57
C GLY A 122 -14.29 -5.81 -2.44
N TRP A 123 -15.59 -5.54 -2.49
CA TRP A 123 -16.32 -4.89 -1.42
C TRP A 123 -16.72 -5.92 -0.35
N ASN A 124 -16.73 -5.52 0.92
CA ASN A 124 -17.38 -6.29 1.98
C ASN A 124 -18.12 -5.34 2.94
N PRO A 125 -19.24 -5.77 3.55
CA PRO A 125 -20.12 -4.90 4.33
C PRO A 125 -19.46 -4.30 5.58
N LYS A 126 -18.36 -4.89 6.06
CA LYS A 126 -17.64 -4.42 7.25
C LYS A 126 -16.38 -3.63 6.93
N GLY A 127 -16.02 -3.49 5.66
CA GLY A 127 -14.83 -2.75 5.21
C GLY A 127 -13.49 -3.35 5.65
N TYR A 128 -13.44 -4.63 6.04
CA TYR A 128 -12.21 -5.28 6.50
C TYR A 128 -11.26 -5.63 5.35
N LEU A 129 -9.99 -5.86 5.71
CA LEU A 129 -8.95 -6.35 4.81
C LEU A 129 -8.71 -5.50 3.57
N ASN A 130 -8.92 -4.18 3.67
CA ASN A 130 -8.53 -3.28 2.59
C ASN A 130 -7.00 -3.32 2.41
N ASN A 131 -6.57 -4.02 1.37
CA ASN A 131 -5.17 -4.20 1.02
C ASN A 131 -4.75 -3.46 -0.25
N ALA A 132 -5.58 -2.56 -0.76
CA ALA A 132 -5.24 -1.73 -1.91
C ALA A 132 -3.92 -0.96 -1.66
N CYS A 133 -3.20 -0.67 -2.74
CA CYS A 133 -2.00 0.14 -2.71
C CYS A 133 -2.28 1.48 -2.02
N HIS A 134 -1.46 1.84 -1.04
CA HIS A 134 -1.58 3.14 -0.39
C HIS A 134 -1.03 4.21 -1.31
N ARG A 135 -1.67 5.37 -1.33
CA ARG A 135 -1.25 6.50 -2.16
C ARG A 135 -1.32 7.80 -1.38
N ILE A 136 -0.34 8.67 -1.62
CA ILE A 136 -0.30 10.02 -1.08
C ILE A 136 -0.27 11.03 -2.23
N ALA A 137 -0.97 12.15 -2.05
CA ALA A 137 -0.92 13.27 -2.97
C ALA A 137 0.37 14.07 -2.75
N VAL A 138 1.01 14.50 -3.83
CA VAL A 138 2.23 15.33 -3.80
C VAL A 138 2.10 16.44 -4.85
N LYS A 139 2.45 17.66 -4.47
CA LYS A 139 2.57 18.80 -5.38
C LYS A 139 4.05 19.14 -5.57
N VAL A 140 4.52 19.11 -6.80
CA VAL A 140 5.85 19.55 -7.18
C VAL A 140 5.74 20.96 -7.76
N VAL A 141 6.49 21.91 -7.23
CA VAL A 141 6.53 23.30 -7.71
C VAL A 141 7.89 23.62 -8.29
N ASP A 142 7.95 24.57 -9.20
CA ASP A 142 9.23 25.09 -9.68
C ASP A 142 9.99 25.78 -8.52
N GLY A 143 11.32 25.81 -8.62
CA GLY A 143 12.11 26.64 -7.71
C GLY A 143 11.96 28.10 -8.10
N GLU A 144 11.70 28.97 -7.11
CA GLU A 144 12.03 30.41 -7.24
C GLU A 144 13.53 30.60 -7.50
#